data_AF-A0A953AE25-F1
#
_entry.id   AF-A0A953AE25-F1
#
_cell.length_a   1.000
_cell.length_b   1.000
_cell.length_c   1.000
_cell.angle_alpha   90.00
_cell.angle_beta   90.00
_cell.angle_gamma   90.00
#
_symmetry.space_group_name_H-M   'P 1'
#
loop_
_entity.id
_entity.type
_entity.pdbx_description
1 polymer ?
#
loop_
_entity_poly.entity_id
_entity_poly.type
_entity_poly.pdbx_seq_one_letter_code
_entity_poly.pdbx_strand_id
1 'polypeptide(L)'
;MVEVARHFRKASTPSEALLWEALRGRRIDGIKFRRQQPIGPFVVDFYAPEKRLVVEVDGGVHATQVEHDRERQELLETLGLRFLRVPAELVERDLAAVLQTIRTALAQAVPPSPLVGEGGRGVRGFLTAVSEAAAAVRRGELEKVVLAREVRVEAEEPFDVEAALRRLRDAYPSCYVFAVARGEQVFLGATPERLVRLEGRTVRVASLAGSIRRGTTPEEDRELAAALLASTKDRAEHAVVVRAIRAALDGPCVEVEAPDEPVILSVRNVHHLYTPVTARLRDGATLLDLVARLHPTPAVGGMPRAAALRYIREHEGLDRGWYAAPVGWMDASGQGEFAVALRSALVEGAEATLFAGCGIMGDSDPEREYAESAVKLRPMLAALGIEGTGTE
;
A
#
# COMPACT_ATOMS: atom_id res chain seq x y z
N MET A 1 -27.00 -12.46 5.58
CA MET A 1 -26.38 -12.51 4.23
C MET A 1 -27.06 -11.60 3.19
N VAL A 2 -28.28 -11.08 3.40
CA VAL A 2 -28.97 -10.20 2.42
C VAL A 2 -29.18 -8.76 2.95
N GLU A 3 -29.16 -8.53 4.26
CA GLU A 3 -29.57 -7.24 4.85
C GLU A 3 -28.50 -6.14 4.88
N VAL A 4 -27.21 -6.48 5.05
CA VAL A 4 -26.13 -5.46 5.12
C VAL A 4 -25.74 -4.94 3.73
N ALA A 5 -25.92 -5.76 2.67
CA ALA A 5 -25.68 -5.35 1.29
C ALA A 5 -26.66 -4.27 0.79
N ARG A 6 -27.78 -4.04 1.50
CA ARG A 6 -28.72 -2.95 1.20
C ARG A 6 -28.21 -1.59 1.66
N HIS A 7 -27.33 -1.53 2.66
CA HIS A 7 -26.96 -0.25 3.31
C HIS A 7 -26.02 0.62 2.46
N PHE A 8 -25.31 0.04 1.50
CA PHE A 8 -24.35 0.74 0.62
C PHE A 8 -24.85 0.98 -0.81
N ARG A 9 -26.08 0.55 -1.13
CA ARG A 9 -26.66 0.75 -2.46
C ARG A 9 -27.30 2.13 -2.53
N LYS A 10 -26.74 3.01 -3.36
CA LYS A 10 -27.39 4.27 -3.73
C LYS A 10 -28.66 3.96 -4.54
N ALA A 11 -29.65 4.85 -4.48
CA ALA A 11 -30.76 4.77 -5.43
C ALA A 11 -30.19 4.93 -6.84
N SER A 12 -30.50 4.03 -7.77
CA SER A 12 -29.99 4.18 -9.14
C SER A 12 -30.54 5.41 -9.80
N THR A 13 -29.68 6.07 -10.56
CA THR A 13 -30.09 7.07 -11.53
C THR A 13 -30.96 6.44 -12.64
N PRO A 14 -31.81 7.23 -13.32
CA PRO A 14 -32.56 6.77 -14.49
C PRO A 14 -31.66 6.18 -15.58
N SER A 15 -30.49 6.78 -15.81
CA SER A 15 -29.51 6.33 -16.79
C SER A 15 -28.90 4.97 -16.39
N GLU A 16 -28.54 4.75 -15.12
CA GLU A 16 -28.13 3.43 -14.62
C GLU A 16 -29.24 2.37 -14.79
N ALA A 17 -30.50 2.72 -14.50
CA ALA A 17 -31.61 1.78 -14.65
C ALA A 17 -31.80 1.37 -16.13
N LEU A 18 -31.68 2.32 -17.05
CA LEU A 18 -31.75 2.10 -18.49
C LEU A 18 -30.61 1.18 -18.97
N LEU A 19 -29.37 1.46 -18.57
CA LEU A 19 -28.22 0.63 -18.93
C LEU A 19 -28.32 -0.78 -18.31
N TRP A 20 -28.82 -0.90 -17.08
CA TRP A 20 -28.99 -2.19 -16.43
C TRP A 20 -29.94 -3.12 -17.20
N GLU A 21 -31.05 -2.61 -17.73
CA GLU A 21 -31.98 -3.42 -18.53
C GLU A 21 -31.31 -3.98 -19.79
N ALA A 22 -30.35 -3.26 -20.37
CA ALA A 22 -29.58 -3.76 -21.50
C ALA A 22 -28.48 -4.77 -21.11
N LEU A 23 -27.90 -4.66 -19.92
CA LEU A 23 -26.79 -5.53 -19.47
C LEU A 23 -27.25 -6.80 -18.73
N ARG A 24 -28.40 -6.77 -18.05
CA ARG A 24 -28.88 -7.87 -17.19
C ARG A 24 -29.11 -9.15 -17.99
N GLY A 25 -29.03 -10.29 -17.29
CA GLY A 25 -29.44 -11.57 -17.86
C GLY A 25 -28.59 -12.04 -19.06
N ARG A 26 -27.32 -11.63 -19.13
CA ARG A 26 -26.38 -12.00 -20.20
C ARG A 26 -26.79 -11.52 -21.60
N ARG A 27 -27.54 -10.41 -21.67
CA ARG A 27 -28.06 -9.83 -22.92
C ARG A 27 -26.99 -9.27 -23.85
N ILE A 28 -25.78 -9.00 -23.34
CA ILE A 28 -24.63 -8.54 -24.13
C ILE A 28 -23.61 -9.68 -24.27
N ASP A 29 -23.55 -10.25 -25.47
CA ASP A 29 -22.57 -11.27 -25.89
C ASP A 29 -22.38 -12.45 -24.90
N GLY A 30 -23.44 -12.82 -24.15
CA GLY A 30 -23.41 -13.90 -23.15
C GLY A 30 -22.71 -13.55 -21.83
N ILE A 31 -22.12 -12.36 -21.71
CA ILE A 31 -21.31 -11.94 -20.56
C ILE A 31 -22.19 -11.60 -19.35
N LYS A 32 -21.81 -12.10 -18.18
CA LYS A 32 -22.51 -11.80 -16.93
C LYS A 32 -22.11 -10.44 -16.38
N PHE A 33 -23.08 -9.54 -16.26
CA PHE A 33 -22.95 -8.30 -15.49
C PHE A 33 -23.61 -8.41 -14.12
N ARG A 34 -23.04 -7.72 -13.14
CA ARG A 34 -23.59 -7.47 -11.81
C ARG A 34 -23.76 -5.97 -11.64
N ARG A 35 -24.86 -5.53 -11.02
CA ARG A 35 -25.14 -4.13 -10.74
C ARG A 35 -24.83 -3.79 -9.28
N GLN A 36 -24.31 -2.59 -9.03
CA GLN A 36 -23.93 -2.08 -7.71
C GLN A 36 -23.10 -3.10 -6.94
N GLN A 37 -22.05 -3.60 -7.61
CA GLN A 37 -21.20 -4.65 -7.09
C GLN A 37 -20.21 -4.04 -6.10
N PRO A 38 -20.16 -4.50 -4.84
CA PRO A 38 -19.09 -4.12 -3.94
C PRO A 38 -17.77 -4.75 -4.41
N ILE A 39 -16.74 -3.93 -4.55
CA ILE A 39 -15.35 -4.30 -4.82
C ILE A 39 -14.47 -3.55 -3.82
N GLY A 40 -13.93 -4.26 -2.85
CA GLY A 40 -13.22 -3.64 -1.73
C GLY A 40 -14.11 -2.70 -0.91
N PRO A 41 -13.67 -1.47 -0.57
CA PRO A 41 -14.54 -0.46 0.05
C PRO A 41 -15.54 0.16 -0.94
N PHE A 42 -15.31 0.00 -2.24
CA PHE A 42 -16.04 0.73 -3.26
C PHE A 42 -17.25 -0.05 -3.76
N VAL A 43 -18.30 0.66 -4.14
CA VAL A 43 -19.42 0.08 -4.90
C VAL A 43 -19.29 0.58 -6.33
N VAL A 44 -19.23 -0.33 -7.29
CA VAL A 44 -19.20 0.01 -8.73
C VAL A 44 -20.56 -0.19 -9.38
N ASP A 45 -20.91 0.65 -10.36
CA ASP A 45 -22.25 0.65 -10.96
C ASP A 45 -22.55 -0.66 -11.67
N PHE A 46 -21.63 -1.09 -12.54
CA PHE A 46 -21.71 -2.38 -13.23
C PHE A 46 -20.37 -3.07 -13.27
N TYR A 47 -20.38 -4.39 -13.09
CA TYR A 47 -19.18 -5.22 -13.12
C TYR A 47 -19.38 -6.49 -13.94
N ALA A 48 -18.50 -6.74 -14.90
CA ALA A 48 -18.37 -7.98 -15.64
C ALA A 48 -17.16 -8.79 -15.13
N PRO A 49 -17.37 -9.79 -14.24
CA PRO A 49 -16.27 -10.52 -13.60
C PRO A 49 -15.38 -11.26 -14.60
N GLU A 50 -16.00 -11.87 -15.60
CA GLU A 50 -15.33 -12.67 -16.65
C GLU A 50 -14.34 -11.83 -17.48
N LYS A 51 -14.52 -10.50 -17.49
CA LYS A 51 -13.73 -9.55 -18.28
C LYS A 51 -12.97 -8.54 -17.44
N ARG A 52 -13.07 -8.67 -16.11
CA ARG A 52 -12.56 -7.70 -15.10
C ARG A 52 -12.91 -6.25 -15.47
N LEU A 53 -14.08 -6.04 -16.06
CA LEU A 53 -14.50 -4.72 -16.58
C LEU A 53 -15.53 -4.11 -15.63
N VAL A 54 -15.20 -2.94 -15.12
CA VAL A 54 -16.10 -2.03 -14.42
C VAL A 54 -16.64 -1.02 -15.42
N VAL A 55 -17.96 -0.79 -15.40
CA VAL A 55 -18.61 0.27 -16.17
C VAL A 55 -19.28 1.22 -15.18
N GLU A 56 -18.86 2.48 -15.16
CA GLU A 56 -19.41 3.55 -14.31
C GLU A 56 -20.22 4.54 -15.17
N VAL A 57 -21.37 4.96 -14.66
CA VAL A 57 -22.24 5.94 -15.32
C VAL A 57 -22.04 7.30 -14.67
N ASP A 58 -21.38 8.21 -15.38
CA ASP A 58 -21.03 9.53 -14.85
C ASP A 58 -22.11 10.57 -15.22
N GLY A 59 -22.73 11.21 -14.22
CA GLY A 59 -23.52 12.44 -14.40
C GLY A 59 -22.67 13.66 -14.02
N GLY A 60 -22.83 14.80 -14.70
CA GLY A 60 -21.96 16.00 -14.54
C GLY A 60 -21.49 16.29 -13.10
N VAL A 61 -20.17 16.42 -12.91
CA VAL A 61 -19.50 16.31 -11.59
C VAL A 61 -18.78 17.62 -11.18
N HIS A 62 -18.85 17.99 -9.89
CA HIS A 62 -18.07 19.10 -9.29
C HIS A 62 -16.57 18.73 -9.12
N ALA A 63 -15.66 19.71 -9.21
CA ALA A 63 -14.21 19.50 -9.22
C ALA A 63 -13.63 18.66 -8.05
N THR A 64 -14.19 18.77 -6.84
CA THR A 64 -13.74 18.00 -5.66
C THR A 64 -14.14 16.52 -5.68
N GLN A 65 -15.20 16.16 -6.40
CA GLN A 65 -15.58 14.75 -6.60
C GLN A 65 -14.68 14.07 -7.63
N VAL A 66 -14.16 14.83 -8.61
CA VAL A 66 -13.30 14.29 -9.67
C VAL A 66 -12.00 13.71 -9.15
N GLU A 67 -11.35 14.36 -8.17
CA GLU A 67 -10.09 13.85 -7.59
C GLU A 67 -10.31 12.56 -6.78
N HIS A 68 -11.33 12.53 -5.92
CA HIS A 68 -11.70 11.32 -5.18
C HIS A 68 -12.12 10.16 -6.10
N ASP A 69 -12.83 10.45 -7.20
CA ASP A 69 -13.22 9.44 -8.18
C ASP A 69 -12.02 8.91 -8.99
N ARG A 70 -11.02 9.75 -9.25
CA ARG A 70 -9.76 9.33 -9.88
C ARG A 70 -8.95 8.44 -8.96
N GLU A 71 -8.77 8.84 -7.71
CA GLU A 71 -8.05 8.04 -6.71
C GLU A 71 -8.74 6.69 -6.49
N ARG A 72 -10.08 6.68 -6.37
CA ARG A 72 -10.88 5.45 -6.34
C ARG A 72 -10.63 4.54 -7.55
N GLN A 73 -10.62 5.11 -8.75
CA GLN A 73 -10.41 4.34 -9.98
C GLN A 73 -9.00 3.76 -10.03
N GLU A 74 -7.95 4.55 -9.78
CA GLU A 74 -6.57 4.08 -9.76
C GLU A 74 -6.39 2.90 -8.79
N LEU A 75 -7.07 2.94 -7.64
CA LEU A 75 -7.05 1.86 -6.65
C LEU A 75 -7.70 0.58 -7.16
N LEU A 76 -8.87 0.68 -7.78
CA LEU A 76 -9.56 -0.47 -8.35
C LEU A 76 -8.76 -1.04 -9.54
N GLU A 77 -8.08 -0.20 -10.31
CA GLU A 77 -7.15 -0.62 -11.37
C GLU A 77 -5.95 -1.40 -10.82
N THR A 78 -5.46 -1.07 -9.62
CA THR A 78 -4.41 -1.89 -8.96
C THR A 78 -4.87 -3.33 -8.66
N LEU A 79 -6.18 -3.57 -8.60
CA LEU A 79 -6.75 -4.92 -8.48
C LEU A 79 -6.90 -5.62 -9.84
N GLY A 80 -6.28 -5.09 -10.89
CA GLY A 80 -6.35 -5.61 -12.26
C GLY A 80 -7.72 -5.41 -12.91
N LEU A 81 -8.49 -4.42 -12.45
CA LEU A 81 -9.79 -4.07 -13.02
C LEU A 81 -9.60 -3.03 -14.12
N ARG A 82 -10.39 -3.15 -15.19
CA ARG A 82 -10.46 -2.16 -16.28
C ARG A 82 -11.69 -1.30 -16.08
N PHE A 83 -11.59 -0.04 -16.44
CA PHE A 83 -12.69 0.92 -16.31
C PHE A 83 -13.19 1.40 -17.65
N LEU A 84 -14.50 1.51 -17.77
CA LEU A 84 -15.18 2.21 -18.84
C LEU A 84 -16.19 3.19 -18.23
N ARG A 85 -15.91 4.49 -18.34
CA ARG A 85 -16.84 5.54 -17.94
C ARG A 85 -17.75 5.89 -19.10
N VAL A 86 -19.05 5.94 -18.85
CA VAL A 86 -20.07 6.31 -19.85
C VAL A 86 -20.87 7.51 -19.33
N PRO A 87 -20.95 8.62 -20.10
CA PRO A 87 -21.74 9.77 -19.68
C PRO A 87 -23.22 9.41 -19.57
N ALA A 88 -23.88 9.83 -18.49
CA ALA A 88 -25.30 9.62 -18.24
C ALA A 88 -26.16 10.15 -19.40
N GLU A 89 -25.81 11.30 -19.96
CA GLU A 89 -26.52 11.91 -21.09
C GLU A 89 -26.39 11.07 -22.37
N LEU A 90 -25.26 10.36 -22.54
CA LEU A 90 -25.06 9.46 -23.67
C LEU A 90 -25.87 8.18 -23.50
N VAL A 91 -25.97 7.65 -22.28
CA VAL A 91 -26.81 6.48 -21.97
C VAL A 91 -28.29 6.76 -22.30
N GLU A 92 -28.77 7.96 -21.97
CA GLU A 92 -30.16 8.36 -22.23
C GLU A 92 -30.43 8.69 -23.69
N ARG A 93 -29.48 9.33 -24.37
CA ARG A 93 -29.65 9.77 -25.78
C ARG A 93 -29.38 8.65 -26.79
N ASP A 94 -28.37 7.82 -26.55
CA ASP A 94 -27.90 6.81 -27.51
C ASP A 94 -27.33 5.58 -26.81
N LEU A 95 -28.25 4.79 -26.24
CA LEU A 95 -27.90 3.53 -25.58
C LEU A 95 -27.21 2.54 -26.54
N ALA A 96 -27.51 2.58 -27.83
CA ALA A 96 -26.90 1.69 -28.82
C ALA A 96 -25.40 1.96 -28.97
N ALA A 97 -25.01 3.24 -29.03
CA ALA A 97 -23.60 3.64 -29.03
C ALA A 97 -22.89 3.20 -27.74
N VAL A 98 -23.51 3.40 -26.57
CA VAL A 98 -22.95 2.95 -25.28
C VAL A 98 -22.70 1.45 -25.26
N LEU A 99 -23.69 0.65 -25.69
CA LEU A 99 -23.54 -0.80 -25.76
C LEU A 99 -22.43 -1.22 -26.72
N GLN A 100 -22.25 -0.49 -27.83
CA GLN A 100 -21.15 -0.75 -28.74
C GLN A 100 -19.78 -0.47 -28.11
N THR A 101 -19.65 0.63 -27.35
CA THR A 101 -18.42 0.91 -26.59
C THR A 101 -18.15 -0.17 -25.55
N ILE A 102 -19.17 -0.65 -24.85
CA ILE A 102 -19.04 -1.77 -23.90
C ILE A 102 -18.59 -3.04 -24.63
N ARG A 103 -19.16 -3.38 -25.80
CA ARG A 103 -18.71 -4.54 -26.59
C ARG A 103 -17.25 -4.43 -26.98
N THR A 104 -16.80 -3.26 -27.44
CA THR A 104 -15.39 -3.02 -27.76
C THR A 104 -14.49 -3.25 -26.55
N ALA A 105 -14.87 -2.76 -25.37
CA ALA A 105 -14.14 -3.00 -24.12
C ALA A 105 -14.16 -4.48 -23.69
N LEU A 106 -15.26 -5.22 -23.92
CA LEU A 106 -15.36 -6.65 -23.63
C LEU A 106 -14.54 -7.53 -24.59
N ALA A 107 -14.32 -7.06 -25.81
CA ALA A 107 -13.56 -7.74 -26.86
C ALA A 107 -12.03 -7.59 -26.70
N GLN A 108 -11.57 -6.56 -25.98
CA GLN A 108 -10.16 -6.44 -25.60
C GLN A 108 -9.72 -7.68 -24.82
N ALA A 109 -8.54 -8.20 -25.16
CA ALA A 109 -7.93 -9.30 -24.42
C ALA A 109 -7.83 -8.90 -22.95
N VAL A 110 -8.36 -9.75 -22.07
CA VAL A 110 -8.02 -9.65 -20.65
C VAL A 110 -6.55 -10.04 -20.60
N PRO A 111 -5.63 -9.18 -20.15
CA PRO A 111 -4.25 -9.61 -19.93
C PRO A 111 -4.30 -10.89 -19.07
N PRO A 112 -3.46 -11.91 -19.32
CA PRO A 112 -3.27 -12.99 -18.37
C PRO A 112 -2.70 -12.34 -17.11
N SER A 113 -3.61 -11.91 -16.25
CA SER A 113 -3.29 -11.27 -15.01
C SER A 113 -3.37 -12.38 -13.99
N PRO A 114 -2.33 -12.57 -13.17
CA PRO A 114 -2.38 -13.56 -12.12
C PRO A 114 -3.64 -13.38 -11.27
N LEU A 115 -4.10 -14.47 -10.65
CA LEU A 115 -5.21 -14.39 -9.70
C LEU A 115 -4.74 -13.56 -8.51
N VAL A 116 -5.08 -12.28 -8.53
CA VAL A 116 -4.81 -11.36 -7.41
C VAL A 116 -5.93 -11.54 -6.39
N GLY A 117 -5.62 -12.24 -5.31
CA GLY A 117 -6.51 -12.46 -4.18
C GLY A 117 -6.08 -11.60 -3.00
N GLU A 118 -7.03 -10.94 -2.34
CA GLU A 118 -6.77 -10.41 -1.01
C GLU A 118 -6.62 -11.59 -0.05
N GLY A 119 -5.47 -11.69 0.61
CA GLY A 119 -5.25 -12.68 1.66
C GLY A 119 -5.71 -12.17 3.04
N GLY A 120 -5.47 -12.97 4.08
CA GLY A 120 -5.90 -12.65 5.44
C GLY A 120 -7.41 -12.39 5.57
N ARG A 121 -7.80 -11.25 6.17
CA ARG A 121 -9.21 -10.89 6.44
C ARG A 121 -9.96 -10.30 5.23
N GLY A 122 -9.28 -10.19 4.09
CA GLY A 122 -9.79 -9.48 2.91
C GLY A 122 -10.04 -7.99 3.17
N VAL A 123 -10.49 -7.28 2.14
CA VAL A 123 -10.64 -5.81 2.20
C VAL A 123 -11.53 -5.34 3.35
N ARG A 124 -12.72 -5.93 3.51
CA ARG A 124 -13.66 -5.53 4.58
C ARG A 124 -13.09 -5.74 5.98
N GLY A 125 -12.33 -6.82 6.17
CA GLY A 125 -11.67 -7.10 7.43
C GLY A 125 -10.58 -6.08 7.73
N PHE A 126 -9.80 -5.68 6.73
CA PHE A 126 -8.79 -4.64 6.89
C PHE A 126 -9.40 -3.28 7.26
N LEU A 127 -10.45 -2.85 6.56
CA LEU A 127 -11.15 -1.58 6.86
C LEU A 127 -11.72 -1.56 8.29
N THR A 128 -12.26 -2.70 8.73
CA THR A 128 -12.77 -2.86 10.11
C THR A 128 -11.62 -2.75 11.10
N ALA A 129 -10.51 -3.46 10.86
CA ALA A 129 -9.33 -3.41 11.74
C ALA A 129 -8.73 -2.01 11.85
N VAL A 130 -8.68 -1.26 10.73
CA VAL A 130 -8.25 0.15 10.74
C VAL A 130 -9.19 1.01 11.57
N SER A 131 -10.51 0.84 11.43
CA SER A 131 -11.51 1.58 12.21
C SER A 131 -11.36 1.33 13.71
N GLU A 132 -11.17 0.06 14.09
CA GLU A 132 -10.96 -0.37 15.47
C GLU A 132 -9.65 0.18 16.04
N ALA A 133 -8.56 0.13 15.26
CA ALA A 133 -7.25 0.64 15.66
C ALA A 133 -7.27 2.16 15.86
N ALA A 134 -7.87 2.90 14.93
CA ALA A 134 -8.06 4.34 15.09
C ALA A 134 -8.89 4.67 16.34
N ALA A 135 -9.90 3.86 16.65
CA ALA A 135 -10.69 4.02 17.88
C ALA A 135 -9.86 3.73 19.15
N ALA A 136 -9.00 2.70 19.15
CA ALA A 136 -8.08 2.41 20.25
C ALA A 136 -7.10 3.56 20.49
N VAL A 137 -6.59 4.17 19.41
CA VAL A 137 -5.72 5.37 19.51
C VAL A 137 -6.47 6.55 20.11
N ARG A 138 -7.72 6.82 19.67
CA ARG A 138 -8.56 7.89 20.26
C ARG A 138 -8.87 7.66 21.74
N ARG A 139 -8.98 6.40 22.18
CA ARG A 139 -9.17 6.04 23.60
C ARG A 139 -7.87 6.11 24.42
N GLY A 140 -6.73 6.37 23.80
CA GLY A 140 -5.43 6.43 24.47
C GLY A 140 -4.85 5.06 24.85
N GLU A 141 -5.41 3.96 24.33
CA GLU A 141 -4.87 2.60 24.53
C GLU A 141 -3.55 2.41 23.78
N LEU A 142 -3.40 3.13 22.67
CA LEU A 142 -2.25 3.19 21.80
C LEU A 142 -2.02 4.65 21.39
N GLU A 143 -0.77 5.04 21.17
CA GLU A 143 -0.45 6.30 20.48
C GLU A 143 -0.42 6.11 18.97
N LYS A 144 0.02 4.93 18.51
CA LYS A 144 0.15 4.54 17.11
C LYS A 144 0.16 3.01 16.99
N VAL A 145 -0.40 2.46 15.91
CA VAL A 145 -0.18 1.05 15.53
C VAL A 145 -0.14 0.91 14.02
N VAL A 146 0.69 0.02 13.51
CA VAL A 146 0.79 -0.26 12.07
C VAL A 146 0.09 -1.57 11.80
N LEU A 147 -0.95 -1.55 10.97
CA LEU A 147 -1.62 -2.75 10.48
C LEU A 147 -1.17 -3.04 9.06
N ALA A 148 -0.92 -4.31 8.76
CA ALA A 148 -0.60 -4.75 7.41
C ALA A 148 -1.69 -5.64 6.81
N ARG A 149 -1.61 -5.78 5.50
CA ARG A 149 -2.37 -6.73 4.70
C ARG A 149 -1.46 -7.41 3.70
N GLU A 150 -1.93 -8.53 3.19
CA GLU A 150 -1.27 -9.31 2.16
C GLU A 150 -2.11 -9.37 0.87
N VAL A 151 -1.41 -9.43 -0.26
CA VAL A 151 -1.99 -9.73 -1.57
C VAL A 151 -1.29 -10.96 -2.12
N ARG A 152 -2.07 -11.98 -2.46
CA ARG A 152 -1.59 -13.20 -3.07
C ARG A 152 -1.77 -13.15 -4.57
N VAL A 153 -0.81 -13.69 -5.27
CA VAL A 153 -0.70 -13.65 -6.72
C VAL A 153 -0.29 -15.04 -7.19
N GLU A 154 -1.01 -15.57 -8.17
CA GLU A 154 -0.71 -16.85 -8.83
C GLU A 154 -0.60 -16.65 -10.34
N ALA A 155 0.56 -16.95 -10.93
CA ALA A 155 0.84 -16.85 -12.36
C ALA A 155 0.78 -18.23 -13.06
N GLU A 156 0.74 -18.24 -14.41
CA GLU A 156 0.78 -19.49 -15.19
C GLU A 156 2.16 -20.16 -15.18
N GLU A 157 3.21 -19.35 -15.09
CA GLU A 157 4.60 -19.79 -15.04
C GLU A 157 5.29 -19.29 -13.76
N PRO A 158 6.35 -19.97 -13.29
CA PRO A 158 7.14 -19.51 -12.16
C PRO A 158 7.69 -18.08 -12.35
N PHE A 159 7.67 -17.29 -11.28
CA PHE A 159 8.20 -15.93 -11.31
C PHE A 159 9.72 -15.93 -11.52
N ASP A 160 10.18 -15.13 -12.49
CA ASP A 160 11.60 -14.83 -12.67
C ASP A 160 12.08 -13.82 -11.61
N VAL A 161 12.59 -14.37 -10.49
CA VAL A 161 13.14 -13.62 -9.35
C VAL A 161 14.32 -12.74 -9.78
N GLU A 162 15.17 -13.19 -10.70
CA GLU A 162 16.36 -12.45 -11.12
C GLU A 162 15.96 -11.21 -11.95
N ALA A 163 15.00 -11.38 -12.86
CA ALA A 163 14.42 -10.27 -13.59
C ALA A 163 13.68 -9.29 -12.66
N ALA A 164 12.99 -9.80 -11.63
CA ALA A 164 12.35 -8.95 -10.63
C ALA A 164 13.36 -8.09 -9.86
N LEU A 165 14.48 -8.66 -9.42
CA LEU A 165 15.55 -7.93 -8.75
C LEU A 165 16.20 -6.88 -9.65
N ARG A 166 16.44 -7.19 -10.93
CA ARG A 166 16.91 -6.20 -11.91
C ARG A 166 15.94 -5.03 -12.04
N ARG A 167 14.65 -5.31 -12.25
CA ARG A 167 13.60 -4.29 -12.35
C ARG A 167 13.55 -3.41 -11.10
N LEU A 168 13.65 -3.99 -9.91
CA LEU A 168 13.70 -3.24 -8.66
C LEU A 168 14.92 -2.32 -8.57
N ARG A 169 16.11 -2.83 -8.90
CA ARG A 169 17.35 -2.06 -8.86
C ARG A 169 17.33 -0.88 -9.83
N ASP A 170 16.80 -1.09 -11.04
CA ASP A 170 16.75 -0.06 -12.08
C ASP A 170 15.67 1.00 -11.76
N ALA A 171 14.51 0.56 -11.24
CA ALA A 171 13.39 1.44 -10.89
C ALA A 171 13.59 2.22 -9.59
N TYR A 172 14.31 1.67 -8.62
CA TYR A 172 14.45 2.23 -7.27
C TYR A 172 15.93 2.30 -6.84
N PRO A 173 16.79 3.05 -7.54
CA PRO A 173 18.24 3.08 -7.28
C PRO A 173 18.63 3.67 -5.92
N SER A 174 17.72 4.39 -5.25
CA SER A 174 17.91 4.93 -3.90
C SER A 174 17.43 3.98 -2.79
N CYS A 175 16.82 2.84 -3.13
CA CYS A 175 16.33 1.87 -2.15
C CYS A 175 17.37 0.77 -1.88
N TYR A 176 17.28 0.17 -0.69
CA TYR A 176 17.98 -1.06 -0.34
C TYR A 176 17.25 -2.24 -1.00
N VAL A 177 17.84 -2.78 -2.07
CA VAL A 177 17.32 -3.97 -2.77
C VAL A 177 17.90 -5.23 -2.11
N PHE A 178 17.04 -6.18 -1.76
CA PHE A 178 17.44 -7.40 -1.07
C PHE A 178 16.74 -8.64 -1.64
N ALA A 179 17.36 -9.80 -1.42
CA ALA A 179 16.77 -11.12 -1.59
C ALA A 179 17.34 -12.08 -0.54
N VAL A 180 16.47 -12.88 0.07
CA VAL A 180 16.80 -13.94 1.02
C VAL A 180 16.14 -15.22 0.53
N ALA A 181 16.95 -16.23 0.20
CA ALA A 181 16.47 -17.52 -0.29
C ALA A 181 16.55 -18.59 0.80
N ARG A 182 15.51 -19.42 0.91
CA ARG A 182 15.49 -20.60 1.78
C ARG A 182 14.73 -21.73 1.09
N GLY A 183 15.43 -22.74 0.60
CA GLY A 183 14.82 -23.77 -0.24
C GLY A 183 14.32 -23.16 -1.54
N GLU A 184 13.07 -23.42 -1.90
CA GLU A 184 12.41 -22.88 -3.11
C GLU A 184 11.79 -21.49 -2.89
N GLN A 185 11.77 -21.01 -1.65
CA GLN A 185 11.20 -19.72 -1.29
C GLN A 185 12.25 -18.61 -1.39
N VAL A 186 11.88 -17.51 -2.05
CA VAL A 186 12.69 -16.29 -2.11
C VAL A 186 11.90 -15.10 -1.63
N PHE A 187 12.40 -14.44 -0.60
CA PHE A 187 11.85 -13.18 -0.11
C PHE A 187 12.70 -12.01 -0.58
N LEU A 188 12.09 -11.12 -1.35
CA LEU A 188 12.78 -10.03 -2.02
C LEU A 188 12.01 -8.71 -1.87
N GLY A 189 12.71 -7.60 -2.03
CA GLY A 189 12.09 -6.28 -1.98
C GLY A 189 13.05 -5.14 -2.25
N ALA A 190 12.49 -3.92 -2.26
CA ALA A 190 13.25 -2.67 -2.38
C ALA A 190 12.74 -1.67 -1.35
N THR A 191 13.42 -1.62 -0.21
CA THR A 191 12.99 -0.80 0.93
C THR A 191 13.70 0.56 0.95
N PRO A 192 12.98 1.66 1.17
CA PRO A 192 13.61 2.96 1.41
C PRO A 192 14.11 3.12 2.86
N GLU A 193 13.76 2.19 3.76
CA GLU A 193 13.92 2.38 5.21
C GLU A 193 15.12 1.63 5.77
N ARG A 194 16.20 2.36 5.99
CA ARG A 194 17.36 1.89 6.79
C ARG A 194 16.98 1.86 8.26
N LEU A 195 17.05 0.68 8.88
CA LEU A 195 16.89 0.53 10.32
C LEU A 195 18.12 1.06 11.05
N VAL A 196 19.32 0.62 10.66
CA VAL A 196 20.58 1.05 11.28
C VAL A 196 21.77 0.71 10.39
N ARG A 197 22.75 1.61 10.29
CA ARG A 197 24.08 1.36 9.72
C ARG A 197 25.14 1.72 10.76
N LEU A 198 26.14 0.86 10.90
CA LEU A 198 27.31 1.07 11.74
C LEU A 198 28.57 1.07 10.89
N GLU A 199 29.30 2.18 10.95
CA GLU A 199 30.60 2.37 10.30
C GLU A 199 31.62 2.97 11.26
N GLY A 200 32.65 2.19 11.58
CA GLY A 200 33.53 2.42 12.71
C GLY A 200 32.71 2.46 14.00
N ARG A 201 32.46 3.67 14.48
CA ARG A 201 31.58 3.94 15.64
C ARG A 201 30.38 4.81 15.30
N THR A 202 30.24 5.21 14.05
CA THR A 202 29.16 6.09 13.60
C THR A 202 27.93 5.25 13.34
N VAL A 203 26.86 5.52 14.09
CA VAL A 203 25.54 4.93 13.94
C VAL A 203 24.69 5.87 13.11
N ARG A 204 24.01 5.35 12.09
CA ARG A 204 23.04 6.09 11.27
C ARG A 204 21.72 5.33 11.22
N VAL A 205 20.63 6.01 11.55
CA VAL A 205 19.26 5.48 11.50
C VAL A 205 18.43 6.41 10.62
N ALA A 206 17.58 5.85 9.76
CA ALA A 206 16.60 6.63 8.99
C ALA A 206 15.24 6.58 9.70
N SER A 207 14.68 7.74 10.05
CA SER A 207 13.28 7.84 10.47
C SER A 207 12.42 8.13 9.25
N LEU A 208 11.48 7.23 8.91
CA LEU A 208 10.50 7.43 7.86
C LEU A 208 9.09 7.15 8.42
N ALA A 209 8.20 8.13 8.32
CA ALA A 209 6.78 8.01 8.68
C ALA A 209 6.03 9.23 8.16
N GLY A 210 4.77 9.07 7.76
CA GLY A 210 4.07 10.05 6.93
C GLY A 210 4.45 9.90 5.46
N SER A 211 3.44 9.80 4.61
CA SER A 211 3.61 9.50 3.18
C SER A 211 2.56 10.20 2.33
N ILE A 212 2.94 10.64 1.14
CA ILE A 212 1.99 11.08 0.11
C ILE A 212 2.45 10.59 -1.26
N ARG A 213 1.51 10.36 -2.19
CA ARG A 213 1.84 9.98 -3.56
C ARG A 213 2.70 11.05 -4.26
N ARG A 214 3.34 10.66 -5.36
CA ARG A 214 3.94 11.64 -6.29
C ARG A 214 2.86 12.33 -7.12
N GLY A 215 3.15 13.56 -7.54
CA GLY A 215 2.34 14.30 -8.50
C GLY A 215 2.51 13.74 -9.92
N THR A 216 1.52 13.95 -10.78
CA THR A 216 1.63 13.66 -12.22
C THR A 216 2.29 14.80 -12.98
N THR A 217 2.38 16.00 -12.38
CA THR A 217 3.13 17.15 -12.89
C THR A 217 4.16 17.65 -11.87
N PRO A 218 5.23 18.35 -12.29
CA PRO A 218 6.22 18.94 -11.37
C PRO A 218 5.62 19.95 -10.38
N GLU A 219 4.56 20.64 -10.77
CA GLU A 219 3.82 21.59 -9.93
C GLU A 219 3.07 20.84 -8.83
N GLU A 220 2.23 19.88 -9.22
CA GLU A 220 1.46 19.04 -8.28
C GLU A 220 2.41 18.28 -7.34
N ASP A 221 3.54 17.77 -7.84
CA ASP A 221 4.51 17.03 -7.04
C ASP A 221 5.12 17.89 -5.93
N ARG A 222 5.40 19.17 -6.21
CA ARG A 222 5.89 20.15 -5.23
C ARG A 222 4.80 20.52 -4.23
N GLU A 223 3.56 20.69 -4.68
CA GLU A 223 2.42 20.99 -3.81
C GLU A 223 2.14 19.85 -2.84
N LEU A 224 2.15 18.60 -3.32
CA LEU A 224 1.98 17.41 -2.49
C LEU A 224 3.10 17.27 -1.46
N ALA A 225 4.36 17.48 -1.85
CA ALA A 225 5.49 17.46 -0.93
C ALA A 225 5.38 18.55 0.16
N ALA A 226 4.98 19.76 -0.22
CA ALA A 226 4.75 20.86 0.73
C ALA A 226 3.56 20.58 1.67
N ALA A 227 2.48 19.98 1.14
CA ALA A 227 1.32 19.57 1.93
C ALA A 227 1.68 18.50 2.96
N LEU A 228 2.49 17.50 2.58
CA LEU A 228 3.00 16.50 3.52
C LEU A 228 3.85 17.14 4.62
N LEU A 229 4.76 18.05 4.25
CA LEU A 229 5.62 18.75 5.22
C LEU A 229 4.81 19.63 6.20
N ALA A 230 3.67 20.18 5.76
CA ALA A 230 2.78 20.99 6.59
C ALA A 230 1.72 20.17 7.37
N SER A 231 1.56 18.88 7.06
CA SER A 231 0.52 18.04 7.65
C SER A 231 0.74 17.83 9.15
N THR A 232 -0.21 18.28 9.96
CA THR A 232 -0.15 18.11 11.43
C THR A 232 -0.23 16.63 11.81
N LYS A 233 -1.05 15.84 11.10
CA LYS A 233 -1.19 14.39 11.32
C LYS A 233 0.13 13.68 11.05
N ASP A 234 0.70 13.86 9.85
CA ASP A 234 1.92 13.17 9.45
C ASP A 234 3.12 13.59 10.31
N ARG A 235 3.22 14.88 10.67
CA ARG A 235 4.26 15.36 11.61
C ARG A 235 4.12 14.74 13.00
N ALA A 236 2.88 14.61 13.51
CA ALA A 236 2.63 13.96 14.79
C ALA A 236 3.00 12.47 14.75
N GLU A 237 2.62 11.77 13.68
CA GLU A 237 3.03 10.36 13.45
C GLU A 237 4.55 10.24 13.38
N HIS A 238 5.22 11.13 12.64
CA HIS A 238 6.67 11.14 12.47
C HIS A 238 7.40 11.41 13.79
N ALA A 239 6.92 12.36 14.60
CA ALA A 239 7.50 12.69 15.88
C ALA A 239 7.50 11.50 16.86
N VAL A 240 6.47 10.65 16.83
CA VAL A 240 6.43 9.40 17.63
C VAL A 240 7.58 8.46 17.23
N VAL A 241 7.87 8.33 15.94
CA VAL A 241 8.96 7.49 15.43
C VAL A 241 10.33 8.04 15.85
N VAL A 242 10.59 9.33 15.64
CA VAL A 242 11.86 9.98 16.01
C VAL A 242 12.11 9.85 17.51
N ARG A 243 11.08 10.09 18.34
CA ARG A 243 11.17 9.94 19.80
C ARG A 243 11.55 8.51 20.21
N ALA A 244 10.92 7.52 19.58
CA ALA A 244 11.22 6.11 19.87
C ALA A 244 12.64 5.72 19.44
N ILE A 245 13.12 6.21 18.30
CA ILE A 245 14.49 5.98 17.83
C ILE A 245 15.49 6.59 18.82
N ARG A 246 15.30 7.85 19.23
CA ARG A 246 16.16 8.51 20.23
C ARG A 246 16.21 7.71 21.54
N ALA A 247 15.06 7.24 22.02
CA ALA A 247 14.98 6.40 23.22
C ALA A 247 15.66 5.03 23.04
N ALA A 248 15.56 4.41 21.86
CA ALA A 248 16.21 3.13 21.58
C ALA A 248 17.74 3.23 21.53
N LEU A 249 18.26 4.38 21.09
CA LEU A 249 19.70 4.70 21.07
C LEU A 249 20.23 5.14 22.44
N ASP A 250 19.36 5.46 23.40
CA ASP A 250 19.77 5.80 24.77
C ASP A 250 20.30 4.57 25.52
N GLY A 251 21.48 4.73 26.10
CA GLY A 251 22.28 3.62 26.63
C GLY A 251 23.42 3.21 25.70
N PRO A 252 23.19 2.51 24.56
CA PRO A 252 24.27 1.99 23.71
C PRO A 252 25.02 3.08 22.93
N CYS A 253 24.46 4.30 22.81
CA CYS A 253 25.09 5.40 22.08
C CYS A 253 25.37 6.62 22.96
N VAL A 254 26.19 7.52 22.41
CA VAL A 254 26.42 8.91 22.83
C VAL A 254 26.24 9.84 21.62
N GLU A 255 26.16 11.15 21.86
CA GLU A 255 26.11 12.16 20.79
C GLU A 255 24.94 11.87 19.82
N VAL A 256 23.76 11.56 20.36
CA VAL A 256 22.55 11.27 19.57
C VAL A 256 21.97 12.57 19.02
N GLU A 257 22.17 12.79 17.74
CA GLU A 257 21.74 13.98 16.99
C GLU A 257 20.62 13.61 16.02
N ALA A 258 19.59 14.45 15.98
CA ALA A 258 18.59 14.43 14.93
C ALA A 258 18.07 15.86 14.73
N PRO A 259 17.86 16.31 13.49
CA PRO A 259 17.20 17.59 13.23
C PRO A 259 15.83 17.69 13.93
N ASP A 260 15.47 18.90 14.36
CA ASP A 260 14.17 19.16 15.01
C ASP A 260 13.01 19.08 14.02
N GLU A 261 13.28 19.42 12.75
CA GLU A 261 12.30 19.40 11.67
C GLU A 261 12.61 18.28 10.67
N PRO A 262 11.59 17.52 10.20
CA PRO A 262 11.78 16.56 9.13
C PRO A 262 12.02 17.26 7.79
N VAL A 263 12.60 16.53 6.85
CA VAL A 263 12.72 16.93 5.44
C VAL A 263 11.94 15.97 4.54
N ILE A 264 11.70 16.34 3.30
CA ILE A 264 11.09 15.44 2.31
C ILE A 264 12.15 14.53 1.69
N LEU A 265 11.92 13.21 1.78
CA LEU A 265 12.62 12.21 0.98
C LEU A 265 11.69 11.72 -0.13
N SER A 266 12.01 12.07 -1.38
CA SER A 266 11.26 11.63 -2.55
C SER A 266 11.83 10.32 -3.10
N VAL A 267 10.99 9.29 -3.19
CA VAL A 267 11.27 8.07 -3.98
C VAL A 267 10.34 8.03 -5.20
N ARG A 268 10.53 7.06 -6.09
CA ARG A 268 9.84 7.02 -7.41
C ARG A 268 8.32 7.18 -7.31
N ASN A 269 7.68 6.60 -6.30
CA ASN A 269 6.21 6.57 -6.21
C ASN A 269 5.61 7.33 -5.01
N VAL A 270 6.43 7.74 -4.03
CA VAL A 270 5.97 8.31 -2.76
C VAL A 270 6.97 9.36 -2.25
N HIS A 271 6.47 10.42 -1.63
CA HIS A 271 7.23 11.29 -0.73
C HIS A 271 7.08 10.83 0.72
N HIS A 272 8.17 10.86 1.48
CA HIS A 272 8.17 10.54 2.91
C HIS A 272 8.68 11.73 3.73
N LEU A 273 8.14 11.93 4.94
CA LEU A 273 8.87 12.71 5.94
C LEU A 273 10.06 11.89 6.42
N TYR A 274 11.21 12.54 6.47
CA TYR A 274 12.49 11.92 6.77
C TYR A 274 13.26 12.74 7.80
N THR A 275 13.73 12.08 8.86
CA THR A 275 14.68 12.65 9.81
C THR A 275 15.90 11.72 9.92
N PRO A 276 17.10 12.15 9.50
CA PRO A 276 18.32 11.39 9.73
C PRO A 276 18.69 11.46 11.21
N VAL A 277 18.90 10.31 11.85
CA VAL A 277 19.43 10.24 13.21
C VAL A 277 20.86 9.71 13.17
N THR A 278 21.79 10.45 13.74
CA THR A 278 23.20 10.07 13.86
C THR A 278 23.57 9.92 15.33
N ALA A 279 24.44 8.97 15.64
CA ALA A 279 24.97 8.80 16.98
C ALA A 279 26.35 8.15 16.93
N ARG A 280 27.04 8.11 18.08
CA ARG A 280 28.29 7.37 18.24
C ARG A 280 28.10 6.19 19.20
N LEU A 281 28.49 5.00 18.76
CA LEU A 281 28.38 3.76 19.54
C LEU A 281 29.32 3.79 20.75
N ARG A 282 28.84 3.37 21.93
CA ARG A 282 29.65 3.18 23.14
C ARG A 282 30.44 1.88 23.11
N ASP A 283 31.45 1.79 23.96
CA ASP A 283 32.21 0.56 24.13
C ASP A 283 31.33 -0.56 24.69
N GLY A 284 31.51 -1.76 24.16
CA GLY A 284 30.74 -2.95 24.56
C GLY A 284 29.36 -3.09 23.93
N ALA A 285 28.84 -2.07 23.25
CA ALA A 285 27.61 -2.18 22.46
C ALA A 285 27.92 -2.68 21.04
N THR A 286 26.97 -3.40 20.43
CA THR A 286 27.12 -4.00 19.11
C THR A 286 26.02 -3.55 18.15
N LEU A 287 26.22 -3.77 16.84
CA LEU A 287 25.19 -3.55 15.83
C LEU A 287 23.90 -4.33 16.13
N LEU A 288 24.01 -5.57 16.63
CA LEU A 288 22.86 -6.40 16.96
C LEU A 288 22.08 -5.90 18.17
N ASP A 289 22.75 -5.27 19.15
CA ASP A 289 22.07 -4.58 20.27
C ASP A 289 21.19 -3.43 19.76
N LEU A 290 21.70 -2.67 18.79
CA LEU A 290 20.95 -1.59 18.14
C LEU A 290 19.74 -2.16 17.38
N VAL A 291 19.93 -3.23 16.59
CA VAL A 291 18.84 -3.89 15.86
C VAL A 291 17.76 -4.36 16.82
N ALA A 292 18.10 -5.03 17.93
CA ALA A 292 17.14 -5.53 18.92
C ALA A 292 16.34 -4.41 19.61
N ARG A 293 17.00 -3.28 19.89
CA ARG A 293 16.39 -2.11 20.52
C ARG A 293 15.50 -1.33 19.55
N LEU A 294 15.95 -1.13 18.32
CA LEU A 294 15.25 -0.37 17.30
C LEU A 294 14.08 -1.16 16.70
N HIS A 295 14.24 -2.45 16.42
CA HIS A 295 13.22 -3.23 15.72
C HIS A 295 12.20 -3.86 16.68
N PRO A 296 10.87 -3.74 16.40
CA PRO A 296 10.29 -2.85 15.42
C PRO A 296 10.19 -1.41 15.94
N THR A 297 10.48 -0.45 15.06
CA THR A 297 10.21 0.96 15.32
C THR A 297 8.68 1.19 15.25
N PRO A 298 8.16 2.33 15.73
CA PRO A 298 6.75 2.65 15.54
C PRO A 298 6.35 2.86 14.07
N ALA A 299 7.30 2.92 13.12
CA ALA A 299 7.02 2.99 11.69
C ALA A 299 6.46 1.66 11.13
N VAL A 300 6.76 0.52 11.78
CA VAL A 300 6.28 -0.80 11.35
C VAL A 300 5.60 -1.62 12.45
N GLY A 301 5.74 -1.21 13.71
CA GLY A 301 5.06 -1.79 14.86
C GLY A 301 4.02 -0.84 15.43
N GLY A 302 4.42 -0.03 16.42
CA GLY A 302 3.56 0.99 17.02
C GLY A 302 4.10 1.49 18.36
N MET A 303 3.28 2.25 19.07
CA MET A 303 3.60 2.86 20.36
C MET A 303 2.36 2.84 21.28
N PRO A 304 2.48 2.42 22.55
CA PRO A 304 3.63 1.76 23.18
C PRO A 304 3.98 0.41 22.55
N ARG A 305 5.28 0.11 22.38
CA ARG A 305 5.76 -1.07 21.61
C ARG A 305 5.09 -2.38 22.02
N ALA A 306 5.05 -2.70 23.32
CA ALA A 306 4.49 -3.97 23.80
C ALA A 306 2.96 -4.06 23.57
N ALA A 307 2.24 -2.96 23.76
CA ALA A 307 0.79 -2.89 23.52
C ALA A 307 0.47 -3.00 22.03
N ALA A 308 1.17 -2.25 21.17
CA ALA A 308 0.99 -2.29 19.73
C ALA A 308 1.27 -3.69 19.14
N LEU A 309 2.35 -4.36 19.57
CA LEU A 309 2.65 -5.71 19.09
C LEU A 309 1.64 -6.76 19.54
N ARG A 310 1.05 -6.60 20.72
CA ARG A 310 -0.08 -7.44 21.15
C ARG A 310 -1.32 -7.16 20.30
N TYR A 311 -1.65 -5.88 20.10
CA TYR A 311 -2.78 -5.45 19.28
C TYR A 311 -2.69 -6.03 17.86
N ILE A 312 -1.52 -5.90 17.20
CA ILE A 312 -1.24 -6.48 15.89
C ILE A 312 -1.54 -7.97 15.85
N ARG A 313 -1.01 -8.75 16.80
CA ARG A 313 -1.22 -10.21 16.85
C ARG A 313 -2.69 -10.59 16.98
N GLU A 314 -3.49 -9.81 17.70
CA GLU A 314 -4.91 -10.08 17.95
C GLU A 314 -5.82 -9.62 16.80
N HIS A 315 -5.50 -8.48 16.18
CA HIS A 315 -6.43 -7.78 15.28
C HIS A 315 -6.06 -7.85 13.80
N GLU A 316 -4.81 -8.12 13.45
CA GLU A 316 -4.38 -8.13 12.05
C GLU A 316 -4.84 -9.40 11.33
N GLY A 317 -4.78 -10.56 12.01
CA GLY A 317 -5.17 -11.84 11.41
C GLY A 317 -4.28 -12.26 10.23
N LEU A 318 -3.01 -11.85 10.31
CA LEU A 318 -1.96 -12.09 9.33
C LEU A 318 -0.73 -12.62 10.06
N ASP A 319 -0.08 -13.63 9.50
CA ASP A 319 1.30 -13.95 9.85
C ASP A 319 2.23 -13.14 8.96
N ARG A 320 2.96 -12.19 9.56
CA ARG A 320 3.88 -11.34 8.80
C ARG A 320 5.11 -12.10 8.32
N GLY A 321 5.48 -13.23 8.95
CA GLY A 321 6.70 -13.95 8.61
C GLY A 321 7.93 -13.00 8.61
N TRP A 322 8.55 -12.82 7.45
CA TRP A 322 9.69 -11.92 7.26
C TRP A 322 9.32 -10.47 6.91
N TYR A 323 8.04 -10.17 6.65
CA TYR A 323 7.59 -8.81 6.39
C TYR A 323 7.86 -7.89 7.59
N ALA A 324 8.43 -6.72 7.29
CA ALA A 324 8.89 -5.71 8.24
C ALA A 324 10.01 -6.15 9.20
N ALA A 325 10.59 -7.34 9.02
CA ALA A 325 11.75 -7.79 9.79
C ALA A 325 13.03 -7.04 9.38
N PRO A 326 14.07 -7.00 10.23
CA PRO A 326 15.37 -6.50 9.83
C PRO A 326 16.01 -7.42 8.78
N VAL A 327 16.47 -6.86 7.67
CA VAL A 327 17.23 -7.56 6.62
C VAL A 327 18.51 -6.79 6.35
N GLY A 328 19.64 -7.49 6.29
CA GLY A 328 20.93 -6.81 6.27
C GLY A 328 22.12 -7.75 6.37
N TRP A 329 23.26 -7.18 6.69
CA TRP A 329 24.52 -7.90 6.84
C TRP A 329 25.34 -7.34 8.01
N MET A 330 26.24 -8.17 8.52
CA MET A 330 27.26 -7.78 9.48
C MET A 330 28.55 -8.54 9.14
N ASP A 331 29.70 -7.86 9.15
CA ASP A 331 31.00 -8.51 8.98
C ASP A 331 31.59 -9.00 10.31
N ALA A 332 32.74 -9.68 10.22
CA ALA A 332 33.45 -10.21 11.39
C ALA A 332 33.96 -9.14 12.37
N SER A 333 34.03 -7.87 11.94
CA SER A 333 34.39 -6.73 12.80
C SER A 333 33.19 -6.06 13.45
N GLY A 334 31.98 -6.60 13.24
CA GLY A 334 30.73 -6.09 13.80
C GLY A 334 30.17 -4.88 13.05
N GLN A 335 30.75 -4.49 11.92
CA GLN A 335 30.25 -3.42 11.05
C GLN A 335 29.15 -3.97 10.16
N GLY A 336 28.24 -3.10 9.70
CA GLY A 336 27.15 -3.56 8.84
C GLY A 336 25.98 -2.62 8.76
N GLU A 337 24.93 -3.10 8.10
CA GLU A 337 23.73 -2.34 7.84
C GLU A 337 22.52 -3.27 7.83
N PHE A 338 21.46 -2.84 8.49
CA PHE A 338 20.14 -3.47 8.45
C PHE A 338 19.11 -2.46 7.97
N ALA A 339 18.25 -2.91 7.07
CA ALA A 339 17.07 -2.22 6.59
C ALA A 339 15.80 -2.91 7.14
N VAL A 340 14.65 -2.25 7.01
CA VAL A 340 13.36 -2.83 7.36
C VAL A 340 12.75 -3.44 6.11
N ALA A 341 12.43 -4.73 6.12
CA ALA A 341 11.95 -5.46 4.94
C ALA A 341 10.52 -5.07 4.53
N LEU A 342 10.41 -3.95 3.84
CA LEU A 342 9.18 -3.38 3.27
C LEU A 342 9.22 -3.42 1.76
N ARG A 343 8.07 -3.15 1.12
CA ARG A 343 7.90 -3.21 -0.34
C ARG A 343 8.48 -4.52 -0.87
N SER A 344 7.95 -5.61 -0.31
CA SER A 344 8.53 -6.94 -0.40
C SER A 344 7.49 -8.00 -0.75
N ALA A 345 7.97 -9.10 -1.32
CA ALA A 345 7.18 -10.27 -1.64
C ALA A 345 7.91 -11.54 -1.19
N LEU A 346 7.17 -12.55 -0.77
CA LEU A 346 7.62 -13.93 -0.68
C LEU A 346 7.18 -14.66 -1.94
N VAL A 347 8.13 -15.20 -2.69
CA VAL A 347 7.91 -15.90 -3.98
C VAL A 347 8.25 -17.36 -3.82
N GLU A 348 7.39 -18.24 -4.34
CA GLU A 348 7.56 -19.69 -4.39
C GLU A 348 6.97 -20.23 -5.70
N GLY A 349 7.83 -20.55 -6.66
CA GLY A 349 7.41 -20.98 -7.99
C GLY A 349 6.52 -19.93 -8.68
N ALA A 350 5.28 -20.31 -8.98
CA ALA A 350 4.28 -19.44 -9.63
C ALA A 350 3.40 -18.67 -8.64
N GLU A 351 3.65 -18.79 -7.34
CA GLU A 351 2.93 -18.07 -6.29
C GLU A 351 3.79 -16.95 -5.68
N ALA A 352 3.15 -15.83 -5.36
CA ALA A 352 3.77 -14.74 -4.62
C ALA A 352 2.81 -14.14 -3.59
N THR A 353 3.31 -13.85 -2.39
CA THR A 353 2.60 -13.11 -1.34
C THR A 353 3.30 -11.77 -1.11
N LEU A 354 2.60 -10.68 -1.41
CA LEU A 354 3.07 -9.31 -1.25
C LEU A 354 2.47 -8.69 0.01
N PHE A 355 3.19 -7.76 0.63
CA PHE A 355 2.78 -7.16 1.90
C PHE A 355 2.84 -5.64 1.85
N ALA A 356 1.86 -4.99 2.49
CA ALA A 356 1.86 -3.56 2.73
C ALA A 356 1.16 -3.22 4.05
N GLY A 357 1.68 -2.20 4.73
CA GLY A 357 1.16 -1.75 6.02
C GLY A 357 1.06 -0.24 6.10
N CYS A 358 0.16 0.21 6.97
CA CYS A 358 -0.21 1.61 7.15
C CYS A 358 -0.16 1.99 8.62
N GLY A 359 0.37 3.17 8.92
CA GLY A 359 0.45 3.72 10.26
C GLY A 359 -0.90 4.31 10.66
N ILE A 360 -1.55 3.69 11.64
CA ILE A 360 -2.88 4.08 12.08
C ILE A 360 -2.77 5.05 13.26
N MET A 361 -3.36 6.23 13.06
CA MET A 361 -3.53 7.29 14.04
C MET A 361 -5.01 7.47 14.39
N GLY A 362 -5.32 8.31 15.38
CA GLY A 362 -6.69 8.49 15.86
C GLY A 362 -7.65 9.08 14.81
N ASP A 363 -7.14 9.75 13.79
CA ASP A 363 -7.89 10.37 12.68
C ASP A 363 -7.71 9.62 11.34
N SER A 364 -7.15 8.41 11.37
CA SER A 364 -7.03 7.56 10.17
C SER A 364 -8.40 7.18 9.60
N ASP A 365 -8.53 7.34 8.28
CA ASP A 365 -9.70 6.96 7.51
C ASP A 365 -9.48 5.58 6.84
N PRO A 366 -10.32 4.57 7.10
CA PRO A 366 -10.11 3.22 6.59
C PRO A 366 -9.91 3.11 5.08
N GLU A 367 -10.67 3.87 4.29
CA GLU A 367 -10.59 3.81 2.83
C GLU A 367 -9.28 4.40 2.33
N ARG A 368 -8.85 5.52 2.92
CA ARG A 368 -7.54 6.13 2.63
C ARG A 368 -6.36 5.26 3.04
N GLU A 369 -6.43 4.59 4.20
CA GLU A 369 -5.36 3.68 4.62
C GLU A 369 -5.29 2.44 3.71
N TYR A 370 -6.44 1.92 3.27
CA TYR A 370 -6.47 0.87 2.25
C TYR A 370 -5.89 1.38 0.92
N ALA A 371 -6.21 2.60 0.52
CA ALA A 371 -5.67 3.21 -0.68
C ALA A 371 -4.14 3.31 -0.65
N GLU A 372 -3.59 3.82 0.45
CA GLU A 372 -2.16 3.94 0.67
C GLU A 372 -1.46 2.58 0.58
N SER A 373 -2.04 1.55 1.20
CA SER A 373 -1.47 0.20 1.14
C SER A 373 -1.40 -0.36 -0.29
N ALA A 374 -2.38 -0.05 -1.15
CA ALA A 374 -2.37 -0.47 -2.55
C ALA A 374 -1.23 0.20 -3.33
N VAL A 375 -1.01 1.51 -3.13
CA VAL A 375 0.12 2.24 -3.71
C VAL A 375 1.46 1.62 -3.26
N LYS A 376 1.56 1.21 -1.99
CA LYS A 376 2.76 0.56 -1.44
C LYS A 376 3.04 -0.83 -2.02
N LEU A 377 2.04 -1.52 -2.59
CA LEU A 377 2.20 -2.82 -3.27
C LEU A 377 2.68 -2.69 -4.72
N ARG A 378 2.39 -1.56 -5.39
CA ARG A 378 2.72 -1.32 -6.82
C ARG A 378 4.18 -1.64 -7.19
N PRO A 379 5.21 -1.24 -6.40
CA PRO A 379 6.60 -1.57 -6.72
C PRO A 379 6.84 -3.07 -6.91
N MET A 380 6.25 -3.91 -6.07
CA MET A 380 6.44 -5.36 -6.14
C MET A 380 5.60 -6.02 -7.21
N LEU A 381 4.37 -5.53 -7.43
CA LEU A 381 3.54 -5.98 -8.55
C LEU A 381 4.27 -5.73 -9.89
N ALA A 382 4.77 -4.50 -10.09
CA ALA A 382 5.59 -4.13 -11.24
C ALA A 382 6.86 -5.00 -11.37
N ALA A 383 7.58 -5.19 -10.27
CA ALA A 383 8.78 -6.02 -10.25
C ALA A 383 8.49 -7.47 -10.62
N LEU A 384 7.33 -8.02 -10.31
CA LEU A 384 6.94 -9.38 -10.67
C LEU A 384 6.33 -9.48 -12.09
N GLY A 385 6.30 -8.38 -12.86
CA GLY A 385 5.70 -8.34 -14.19
C GLY A 385 4.18 -8.30 -14.18
N ILE A 386 3.59 -7.89 -13.05
CA ILE A 386 2.16 -7.85 -12.80
C ILE A 386 1.72 -6.40 -12.89
N GLU A 387 1.76 -5.83 -14.08
CA GLU A 387 1.22 -4.50 -14.32
C GLU A 387 -0.14 -4.61 -15.02
N GLY A 388 -1.14 -3.93 -14.46
CA GLY A 388 -2.29 -3.51 -15.25
C GLY A 388 -1.78 -2.64 -16.39
N THR A 389 -2.15 -3.00 -17.61
CA THR A 389 -1.87 -2.24 -18.84
C THR A 389 -2.23 -0.76 -18.64
N GLY A 390 -1.23 0.10 -18.43
CA GLY A 390 -1.44 1.51 -18.11
C GLY A 390 -0.23 2.37 -18.38
N THR A 391 -0.09 2.74 -19.66
CA THR A 391 0.63 3.90 -20.25
C THR A 391 2.14 4.01 -20.11
N GLU A 392 2.82 3.84 -21.26
CA GLU A 392 3.88 4.74 -21.73
C GLU A 392 3.46 6.22 -21.70
#